data_AF-A0A412YUN7-F1
#
_entry.id   AF-A0A412YUN7-F1
#
_cell.length_a   1.000
_cell.length_b   1.000
_cell.length_c   1.000
_cell.angle_alpha   90.00
_cell.angle_beta   90.00
_cell.angle_gamma   90.00
#
_symmetry.space_group_name_H-M   'P 1'
#
loop_
_entity.id
_entity.type
_entity.pdbx_description
1 polymer ?
#
loop_
_entity_poly.entity_id
_entity_poly.type
_entity_poly.pdbx_seq_one_letter_code
_entity_poly.pdbx_strand_id
1 'polypeptide(L)'
;MDGSAWNHYREHFLEGLEQAMESEGYGREEIHAYLEQAGGIRVTKTHGRRSVAGLNQMDNCLWKIPALVKKGQLFQPVHCHEVNRERCRMAGYEGYQYPVQCFKADMERMVAGRQDELASFYDTILQQS
;
A
#
# COMPACT_ATOMS: atom_id res chain seq x y z
N MET A 1 7.39 -11.90 19.39
CA MET A 1 8.50 -11.70 18.44
C MET A 1 9.77 -11.53 19.24
N ASP A 2 10.80 -12.34 18.97
CA ASP A 2 12.13 -12.09 19.50
C ASP A 2 12.81 -10.95 18.71
N GLY A 3 13.96 -10.48 19.19
CA GLY A 3 14.70 -9.39 18.53
C GLY A 3 15.20 -9.74 17.12
N SER A 4 15.38 -11.03 16.80
CA SER A 4 15.84 -11.49 15.48
C SER A 4 14.82 -11.31 14.37
N ALA A 5 13.53 -11.25 14.68
CA ALA A 5 12.49 -10.98 13.68
C ALA A 5 12.67 -9.61 12.99
N TRP A 6 13.37 -8.67 13.63
CA TRP A 6 13.72 -7.38 13.01
C TRP A 6 14.71 -7.51 11.86
N ASN A 7 15.40 -8.63 11.69
CA ASN A 7 16.27 -8.86 10.53
C ASN A 7 15.48 -9.04 9.23
N HIS A 8 14.23 -9.50 9.34
CA HIS A 8 13.35 -9.85 8.21
C HIS A 8 12.22 -8.83 7.99
N TYR A 9 12.30 -7.65 8.61
CA TYR A 9 11.24 -6.64 8.56
C TYR A 9 10.83 -6.21 7.15
N ARG A 10 11.73 -6.27 6.16
CA ARG A 10 11.41 -5.96 4.76
C ARG A 10 10.51 -7.01 4.14
N GLU A 11 10.83 -8.28 4.36
CA GLU A 11 10.04 -9.43 3.91
C GLU A 11 8.67 -9.39 4.58
N HIS A 12 8.63 -9.21 5.90
CA HIS A 12 7.38 -9.09 6.66
C HIS A 12 6.52 -7.89 6.24
N PHE A 13 7.15 -6.77 5.84
CA PHE A 13 6.42 -5.63 5.30
C PHE A 13 5.79 -5.96 3.95
N LEU A 14 6.52 -6.61 3.03
CA LEU A 14 5.96 -7.04 1.73
C LEU A 14 4.81 -8.01 1.92
N GLU A 15 5.01 -9.06 2.73
CA GLU A 15 3.96 -10.03 3.05
C GLU A 15 2.72 -9.34 3.63
N GLY A 16 2.92 -8.37 4.52
CA GLY A 16 1.83 -7.59 5.10
C GLY A 16 1.14 -6.65 4.11
N LEU A 17 1.89 -6.07 3.17
CA LEU A 17 1.35 -5.22 2.10
C LEU A 17 0.51 -6.03 1.11
N GLU A 18 0.99 -7.20 0.69
CA GLU A 18 0.23 -8.13 -0.14
C GLU A 18 -1.08 -8.53 0.55
N GLN A 19 -1.02 -8.96 1.81
CA GLN A 19 -2.21 -9.30 2.61
C GLN A 19 -3.18 -8.11 2.77
N ALA A 20 -2.66 -6.88 2.92
CA ALA A 20 -3.49 -5.69 2.97
C ALA A 20 -4.24 -5.46 1.66
N MET A 21 -3.55 -5.59 0.52
CA MET A 21 -4.15 -5.45 -0.80
C MET A 21 -5.18 -6.55 -1.07
N GLU A 22 -4.86 -7.82 -0.76
CA GLU A 22 -5.81 -8.94 -0.85
C GLU A 22 -7.07 -8.68 -0.02
N SER A 23 -6.92 -8.12 1.20
CA SER A 23 -8.06 -7.79 2.07
C SER A 23 -8.95 -6.66 1.54
N GLU A 24 -8.43 -5.83 0.65
CA GLU A 24 -9.19 -4.78 -0.06
C GLU A 24 -9.73 -5.28 -1.43
N GLY A 25 -9.47 -6.55 -1.78
CA GLY A 25 -10.06 -7.22 -2.93
C GLY A 25 -9.20 -7.23 -4.20
N TYR A 26 -7.93 -6.82 -4.13
CA TYR A 26 -7.04 -6.87 -5.30
C TYR A 26 -6.58 -8.30 -5.59
N GLY A 27 -6.57 -8.67 -6.86
CA GLY A 27 -6.08 -9.96 -7.33
C GLY A 27 -4.55 -10.03 -7.38
N ARG A 28 -4.01 -11.24 -7.41
CA ARG A 28 -2.56 -11.52 -7.47
C ARG A 28 -1.83 -10.75 -8.58
N GLU A 29 -2.42 -10.69 -9.77
CA GLU A 29 -1.80 -10.01 -10.93
C GLU A 29 -1.76 -8.49 -10.73
N GLU A 30 -2.79 -7.90 -10.10
CA GLU A 30 -2.82 -6.47 -9.80
C GLU A 30 -1.79 -6.11 -8.72
N ILE A 31 -1.68 -6.96 -7.70
CA ILE A 31 -0.69 -6.83 -6.62
C ILE A 31 0.73 -6.92 -7.19
N HIS A 32 1.02 -7.97 -7.97
CA HIS A 32 2.34 -8.16 -8.56
C HIS A 32 2.74 -6.95 -9.41
N ALA A 33 1.84 -6.49 -10.28
CA ALA A 33 2.13 -5.39 -11.17
C ALA A 33 2.27 -4.04 -10.43
N TYR A 34 1.54 -3.84 -9.32
CA TYR A 34 1.79 -2.70 -8.43
C TYR A 34 3.18 -2.75 -7.82
N LEU A 35 3.59 -3.91 -7.26
CA LEU A 35 4.90 -4.07 -6.63
C LEU A 35 6.05 -3.92 -7.63
N GLU A 36 5.88 -4.42 -8.86
CA GLU A 36 6.83 -4.24 -9.95
C GLU A 36 7.01 -2.75 -10.30
N GLN A 37 5.90 -2.02 -10.45
CA GLN A 37 5.95 -0.58 -10.74
C GLN A 37 6.47 0.26 -9.56
N ALA A 38 6.14 -0.11 -8.32
CA ALA A 38 6.63 0.54 -7.12
C ALA A 38 8.15 0.35 -6.94
N GLY A 39 8.71 -0.71 -7.53
CA GLY A 39 10.12 -1.04 -7.47
C GLY A 39 10.56 -1.55 -6.09
N GLY A 40 11.88 -1.65 -5.90
CA GLY A 40 12.45 -2.23 -4.68
C GLY A 40 12.19 -1.39 -3.43
N ILE A 41 11.99 -2.06 -2.29
CA ILE A 41 11.83 -1.38 -0.99
C ILE A 41 13.09 -0.60 -0.63
N ARG A 42 12.91 0.69 -0.37
CA ARG A 42 13.92 1.55 0.23
C ARG A 42 13.54 1.93 1.66
N VAL A 43 14.31 1.43 2.61
CA VAL A 43 14.14 1.80 4.02
C VAL A 43 14.87 3.10 4.27
N THR A 44 14.13 4.08 4.76
CA THR A 44 14.67 5.39 5.12
C THR A 44 14.42 5.64 6.59
N LYS A 45 15.34 6.35 7.23
CA LYS A 45 15.06 6.86 8.57
C LYS A 45 14.14 8.06 8.42
N THR A 46 12.96 7.97 9.03
CA THR A 46 12.02 9.08 9.03
C THR A 46 12.50 10.12 10.04
N HIS A 47 12.72 11.34 9.55
CA HIS A 47 13.08 12.49 10.38
C HIS A 47 12.07 13.62 10.15
N GLY A 48 11.95 14.52 11.12
CA GLY A 48 11.18 15.75 10.97
C GLY A 48 9.78 15.68 11.59
N ARG A 49 9.33 16.84 12.08
CA ARG A 49 8.10 16.99 12.86
C ARG A 49 6.85 16.49 12.12
N ARG A 50 6.78 16.68 10.80
CA ARG A 50 5.57 16.38 10.00
C ARG A 50 5.37 14.88 9.79
N SER A 51 6.41 14.16 9.42
CA SER A 51 6.35 12.72 9.17
C SER A 51 6.09 11.96 10.48
N VAL A 52 6.76 12.36 11.57
CA VAL A 52 6.50 11.84 12.92
C VAL A 52 5.07 12.15 13.38
N ALA A 53 4.55 13.36 13.11
CA ALA A 53 3.15 13.69 13.44
C ALA A 53 2.14 12.79 12.70
N GLY A 54 2.42 12.41 11.44
CA GLY A 54 1.58 11.46 10.70
C GLY A 54 1.54 10.08 11.35
N LEU A 55 2.72 9.54 11.74
CA LEU A 55 2.80 8.26 12.45
C LEU A 55 2.09 8.32 13.81
N ASN A 56 2.24 9.41 14.55
CA ASN A 56 1.53 9.61 15.82
C ASN A 56 0.01 9.69 15.62
N GLN A 57 -0.47 10.25 14.50
CA GLN A 57 -1.90 10.24 14.18
C GLN A 57 -2.40 8.82 13.94
N MET A 58 -1.65 8.01 13.19
CA MET A 58 -1.99 6.60 12.97
C MET A 58 -2.02 5.81 14.27
N ASP A 59 -1.03 6.00 15.15
CA ASP A 59 -0.99 5.37 16.48
C ASP A 59 -2.23 5.73 17.32
N ASN A 60 -2.62 7.01 17.33
CA ASN A 60 -3.85 7.45 18.00
C ASN A 60 -5.14 6.84 17.40
N CYS A 61 -5.16 6.54 16.10
CA CYS A 61 -6.27 5.80 15.49
C CYS A 61 -6.29 4.36 15.99
N LEU A 62 -5.14 3.68 15.96
CA LEU A 62 -5.01 2.27 16.36
C LEU A 62 -5.58 2.02 17.77
N TRP A 63 -5.32 2.92 18.72
CA TRP A 63 -5.84 2.83 20.09
C TRP A 63 -7.36 2.92 20.21
N LYS A 64 -8.06 3.48 19.22
CA LYS A 64 -9.52 3.67 19.24
C LYS A 64 -10.29 2.53 18.58
N ILE A 65 -9.60 1.65 17.84
CA ILE A 65 -10.23 0.54 17.14
C ILE A 65 -10.72 -0.47 18.19
N PRO A 66 -12.02 -0.84 18.21
CA PRO A 66 -12.57 -1.77 19.19
C PRO A 66 -12.27 -3.23 18.81
N ALA A 67 -11.02 -3.53 18.43
CA ALA A 67 -10.56 -4.85 18.03
C ALA A 67 -9.31 -5.24 18.82
N LEU A 68 -9.21 -6.52 19.17
CA LEU A 68 -8.04 -7.04 19.86
C LEU A 68 -6.92 -7.35 18.85
N VAL A 69 -5.69 -6.98 19.21
CA VAL A 69 -4.49 -7.40 18.47
C VAL A 69 -4.28 -8.90 18.64
N LYS A 70 -4.10 -9.60 17.52
CA LYS A 70 -3.84 -11.04 17.49
C LYS A 70 -2.35 -11.30 17.66
N LYS A 71 -1.92 -11.67 18.88
CA LYS A 71 -0.51 -11.81 19.28
C LYS A 71 0.34 -12.80 18.46
N GLY A 72 -0.28 -13.72 17.72
CA GLY A 72 0.40 -14.69 16.85
C GLY A 72 0.42 -14.31 15.37
N GLN A 73 -0.05 -13.12 15.00
CA GLN A 73 -0.13 -12.67 13.62
C GLN A 73 0.65 -11.36 13.45
N LEU A 74 1.46 -11.27 12.40
CA LEU A 74 2.16 -10.03 12.06
C LEU A 74 1.18 -9.03 11.44
N PHE A 75 0.44 -9.47 10.42
CA PHE A 75 -0.61 -8.68 9.79
C PHE A 75 -1.87 -8.66 10.66
N GLN A 76 -2.42 -7.47 10.86
CA GLN A 76 -3.62 -7.23 11.68
C GLN A 76 -4.73 -6.67 10.76
N PRO A 77 -5.56 -7.53 10.13
CA PRO A 77 -6.45 -7.11 9.04
C PRO A 77 -7.42 -6.01 9.44
N VAL A 78 -8.08 -6.14 10.60
CA VAL A 78 -9.02 -5.11 11.09
C VAL A 78 -8.30 -3.79 11.33
N HIS A 79 -7.13 -3.82 11.98
CA HIS A 79 -6.39 -2.59 12.28
C HIS A 79 -5.90 -1.89 11.01
N CYS A 80 -5.41 -2.66 10.03
CA CYS A 80 -5.00 -2.13 8.74
C CYS A 80 -6.18 -1.52 7.98
N HIS A 81 -7.31 -2.22 7.95
CA HIS A 81 -8.53 -1.78 7.29
C HIS A 81 -9.04 -0.44 7.84
N GLU A 82 -9.13 -0.30 9.17
CA GLU A 82 -9.63 0.91 9.82
C GLU A 82 -8.66 2.09 9.67
N VAL A 83 -7.36 1.89 9.87
CA VAL A 83 -6.36 2.98 9.72
C VAL A 83 -6.32 3.52 8.29
N ASN A 84 -6.46 2.66 7.27
CA ASN A 84 -6.52 3.10 5.88
C ASN A 84 -7.82 3.84 5.50
N ARG A 85 -8.80 3.88 6.41
CA ARG A 85 -10.04 4.66 6.31
C ARG A 85 -10.00 5.94 7.15
N GLU A 86 -8.90 6.21 7.84
CA GLU A 86 -8.68 7.51 8.50
C GLU A 86 -8.18 8.56 7.53
N ARG A 87 -8.70 9.78 7.68
CA ARG A 87 -8.30 10.88 6.81
C ARG A 87 -6.88 11.34 7.11
N CYS A 88 -6.06 11.46 6.09
CA CYS A 88 -4.72 12.01 6.21
C CYS A 88 -4.33 12.84 4.97
N ARG A 89 -3.20 13.54 5.05
CA ARG A 89 -2.61 14.19 3.88
C ARG A 89 -1.79 13.16 3.10
N MET A 90 -2.20 12.90 1.87
CA MET A 90 -1.58 11.93 0.97
C MET A 90 -0.68 12.65 -0.04
N ALA A 91 0.50 12.10 -0.32
CA ALA A 91 1.34 12.60 -1.40
C ALA A 91 0.63 12.43 -2.75
N GLY A 92 0.73 13.40 -3.64
CA GLY A 92 0.06 13.37 -4.95
C GLY A 92 -1.42 13.78 -4.93
N TYR A 93 -2.01 14.02 -3.76
CA TYR A 93 -3.39 14.47 -3.63
C TYR A 93 -3.50 15.77 -2.84
N GLU A 94 -4.46 16.61 -3.21
CA GLU A 94 -4.71 17.87 -2.51
C GLU A 94 -5.54 17.64 -1.24
N GLY A 95 -5.18 18.30 -0.14
CA GLY A 95 -5.98 18.30 1.09
C GLY A 95 -5.94 16.99 1.90
N TYR A 96 -6.96 16.79 2.73
CA TYR A 96 -7.15 15.58 3.54
C TYR A 96 -8.02 14.58 2.81
N GLN A 97 -7.47 13.42 2.52
CA GLN A 97 -8.07 12.35 1.73
C GLN A 97 -8.23 11.07 2.53
N TYR A 98 -9.01 10.13 1.99
CA TYR A 98 -9.09 8.76 2.49
C TYR A 98 -8.05 7.89 1.76
N PRO A 99 -7.04 7.34 2.46
CA PRO A 99 -5.98 6.55 1.85
C PRO A 99 -6.51 5.42 0.97
N VAL A 100 -7.54 4.70 1.42
CA VAL A 100 -8.16 3.61 0.65
C VAL A 100 -8.74 4.07 -0.70
N GLN A 101 -9.32 5.28 -0.76
CA GLN A 101 -9.89 5.82 -2.00
C GLN A 101 -8.79 6.30 -2.95
N CYS A 102 -7.77 6.98 -2.43
CA CYS A 102 -6.59 7.36 -3.19
C CYS A 102 -5.91 6.12 -3.79
N PHE A 103 -5.64 5.11 -2.96
CA PHE A 103 -4.99 3.89 -3.41
C PHE A 103 -5.80 3.18 -4.50
N LYS A 104 -7.13 3.10 -4.34
CA LYS A 104 -8.00 2.56 -5.39
C LYS A 104 -7.89 3.34 -6.70
N ALA A 105 -7.92 4.67 -6.65
CA ALA A 105 -7.79 5.49 -7.84
C ALA A 105 -6.41 5.35 -8.50
N ASP A 106 -5.34 5.17 -7.71
CA ASP A 106 -4.00 4.87 -8.21
C ASP A 106 -3.94 3.51 -8.91
N MET A 107 -4.55 2.48 -8.32
CA MET A 107 -4.64 1.14 -8.91
C MET A 107 -5.43 1.14 -10.22
N GLU A 108 -6.57 1.83 -10.27
CA GLU A 108 -7.38 1.96 -11.49
C GLU A 108 -6.61 2.65 -12.62
N ARG A 109 -5.87 3.72 -12.32
CA ARG A 109 -5.02 4.41 -13.30
C ARG A 109 -3.88 3.52 -13.81
N MET A 110 -3.25 2.76 -12.92
CA MET A 110 -2.22 1.80 -13.30
C MET A 110 -2.76 0.74 -14.26
N VAL A 111 -3.93 0.17 -13.97
CA VAL A 111 -4.56 -0.85 -14.82
C VAL A 111 -4.93 -0.28 -16.18
N ALA A 112 -5.51 0.92 -16.22
CA ALA A 112 -5.84 1.60 -17.48
C ALA A 112 -4.59 1.88 -18.34
N GLY A 113 -3.52 2.43 -17.73
CA GLY A 113 -2.28 2.71 -18.44
C GLY A 113 -1.64 1.48 -19.10
N ARG A 114 -1.74 0.30 -18.46
CA ARG A 114 -1.28 -0.96 -19.06
C ARG A 114 -2.08 -1.38 -20.29
N GLN A 115 -3.39 -1.13 -20.31
CA GLN A 115 -4.21 -1.45 -21.48
C GLN A 115 -3.82 -0.56 -22.67
N ASP A 116 -3.55 0.71 -22.42
CA ASP A 116 -3.11 1.65 -23.46
C ASP A 116 -1.72 1.28 -24.01
N GLU A 117 -0.77 0.87 -23.17
CA GLU A 117 0.55 0.39 -23.59
C GLU A 117 0.47 -0.86 -24.46
N LEU A 118 -0.36 -1.84 -24.07
CA LEU A 118 -0.58 -3.05 -24.86
C LEU A 118 -1.21 -2.73 -26.22
N ALA A 119 -2.24 -1.88 -26.25
CA ALA A 119 -2.88 -1.45 -27.48
C ALA A 119 -1.87 -0.76 -28.43
N SER A 120 -1.06 0.15 -27.89
CA SER A 120 0.00 0.83 -28.65
C SER A 120 1.06 -0.13 -29.21
N PHE A 121 1.44 -1.15 -28.44
CA PHE A 121 2.39 -2.18 -28.89
C PHE A 121 1.84 -3.00 -30.06
N TYR A 122 0.57 -3.45 -29.98
CA TYR A 122 -0.08 -4.19 -31.07
C TYR A 122 -0.25 -3.35 -32.34
N ASP A 123 -0.67 -2.08 -32.20
CA ASP A 123 -0.77 -1.16 -33.34
C ASP A 123 0.59 -0.96 -34.03
N THR A 124 1.67 -0.88 -33.25
CA THR A 124 3.03 -0.74 -33.79
C THR A 124 3.47 -1.98 -34.58
N ILE A 125 3.13 -3.19 -34.13
CA ILE A 125 3.42 -4.44 -34.85
C ILE A 125 2.64 -4.48 -36.17
N LEU A 126 1.35 -4.14 -36.15
CA LEU A 126 0.49 -4.18 -37.35
C LEU A 126 0.86 -3.13 -38.40
N GLN A 127 1.49 -2.00 -38.01
CA GLN A 127 1.99 -0.99 -38.94
C GLN A 127 3.33 -1.36 -39.59
N GLN A 128 4.04 -2.37 -39.07
CA GLN A 128 5.34 -2.82 -39.58
C GLN A 128 5.25 -4.10 -40.44
N SER A 129 4.05 -4.67 -40.60
CA SER A 129 3.73 -5.84 -41.43
C SER A 129 3.02 -5.45 -42.73
#